data_AF-A0A496YR06-F1
#
_entry.id   AF-A0A496YR06-F1
#
_cell.length_a   1.000
_cell.length_b   1.000
_cell.length_c   1.000
_cell.angle_alpha   90.00
_cell.angle_beta   90.00
_cell.angle_gamma   90.00
#
_symmetry.space_group_name_H-M   'P 1'
#
loop_
_entity.id
_entity.type
_entity.pdbx_description
1 polymer ?
#
loop_
_entity_poly.entity_id
_entity_poly.type
_entity_poly.pdbx_seq_one_letter_code
_entity_poly.pdbx_strand_id
1 'polypeptide(L)'
;MTVNSDSDISDGVIGRLRNRQNPDQVVSIRYLREENAFVTSGIRAYFDEKEILIPVHLVALDVELMGTIVSAILEKLSEARDAEAVFEYVPRFQVLDRVYTLTEWGEYIKLSVAEG
;
A
#
# COMPACT_ATOMS: atom_id res chain seq x y z
N MET A 1 -26.37 32.01 7.39
CA MET A 1 -25.90 30.82 8.13
C MET A 1 -26.01 29.67 7.17
N THR A 2 -24.94 29.42 6.40
CA THR A 2 -24.92 28.37 5.37
C THR A 2 -23.94 27.34 5.88
N VAL A 3 -24.48 26.26 6.44
CA VAL A 3 -23.71 25.08 6.79
C VAL A 3 -23.25 24.46 5.47
N ASN A 4 -21.97 24.65 5.13
CA ASN A 4 -21.31 23.86 4.10
C ASN A 4 -21.25 22.42 4.60
N SER A 5 -22.14 21.60 4.07
CA SER A 5 -22.05 20.16 4.19
C SER A 5 -20.96 19.68 3.25
N ASP A 6 -19.69 19.77 3.68
CA ASP A 6 -18.61 19.06 3.02
C ASP A 6 -18.78 17.56 3.30
N SER A 7 -19.53 16.94 2.40
CA SER A 7 -19.67 15.51 2.25
C SER A 7 -18.35 14.90 1.81
N ASP A 8 -17.43 14.64 2.73
CA ASP A 8 -16.13 14.06 2.37
C ASP A 8 -15.60 13.05 3.40
N ILE A 9 -16.49 12.29 4.05
CA ILE A 9 -16.10 10.98 4.58
C ILE A 9 -16.03 10.03 3.38
N SER A 10 -14.98 10.19 2.58
CA SER A 10 -14.79 9.44 1.34
C SER A 10 -14.55 7.97 1.64
N ASP A 11 -15.51 7.10 1.32
CA ASP A 11 -15.33 5.69 0.92
C ASP A 11 -14.30 4.86 1.73
N GLY A 12 -14.19 5.09 3.04
CA GLY A 12 -13.23 4.40 3.91
C GLY A 12 -11.75 4.75 3.68
N VAL A 13 -11.43 5.82 2.95
CA VAL A 13 -10.06 6.32 2.75
C VAL A 13 -9.56 6.97 4.04
N ILE A 14 -8.44 6.47 4.56
CA ILE A 14 -7.82 6.95 5.82
C ILE A 14 -6.50 7.69 5.59
N GLY A 15 -5.98 7.69 4.37
CA GLY A 15 -4.71 8.33 4.04
C GLY A 15 -4.41 8.26 2.55
N ARG A 16 -3.36 8.98 2.14
CA ARG A 16 -2.84 8.97 0.77
C ARG A 16 -1.32 8.97 0.81
N LEU A 17 -0.72 8.16 -0.04
CA LEU A 17 0.71 8.11 -0.31
C LEU A 17 0.93 8.69 -1.70
N ARG A 18 1.81 9.69 -1.79
CA ARG A 18 2.21 10.28 -3.06
C ARG A 18 3.61 9.79 -3.41
N ASN A 19 3.79 9.31 -4.63
CA ASN A 19 5.11 8.93 -5.11
C ASN A 19 6.02 10.17 -5.18
N ARG A 20 7.23 10.04 -4.65
CA ARG A 20 8.21 11.13 -4.62
C ARG A 20 8.83 11.42 -5.99
N GLN A 21 9.03 10.39 -6.82
CA GLN A 21 9.59 10.52 -8.17
C GLN A 21 8.55 11.04 -9.16
N ASN A 22 7.28 10.65 -9.00
CA ASN A 22 6.17 11.12 -9.83
C ASN A 22 4.98 11.59 -8.96
N PRO A 23 4.88 12.89 -8.64
CA PRO A 23 3.86 13.44 -7.74
C PRO A 23 2.40 13.25 -8.18
N ASP A 24 2.15 12.95 -9.46
CA ASP A 24 0.81 12.70 -10.00
C ASP A 24 0.31 11.27 -9.67
N GLN A 25 1.23 10.38 -9.30
CA GLN A 25 0.89 9.04 -8.81
C GLN A 25 0.55 9.12 -7.31
N VAL A 26 -0.75 9.10 -7.00
CA VAL A 26 -1.26 9.15 -5.63
C VAL A 26 -2.07 7.89 -5.34
N VAL A 27 -1.59 7.09 -4.39
CA VAL A 27 -2.25 5.88 -3.92
C VAL A 27 -3.00 6.20 -2.63
N SER A 28 -4.28 5.86 -2.58
CA SER A 28 -5.09 6.00 -1.36
C SER A 28 -4.95 4.76 -0.47
N ILE A 29 -5.03 4.94 0.84
CA ILE A 29 -5.11 3.85 1.81
C ILE A 29 -6.55 3.77 2.30
N ARG A 30 -7.17 2.60 2.17
CA ARG A 30 -8.56 2.35 2.59
C ARG A 30 -8.62 1.28 3.65
N TYR A 31 -9.55 1.40 4.60
CA TYR A 31 -9.84 0.32 5.52
C TYR A 31 -10.85 -0.66 4.91
N LEU A 32 -10.48 -1.94 4.83
CA LEU A 32 -11.32 -3.03 4.38
C LEU A 32 -11.77 -3.85 5.59
N ARG A 33 -13.04 -3.71 5.96
CA ARG A 33 -13.60 -4.28 7.19
C ARG A 33 -13.62 -5.81 7.15
N GLU A 34 -13.94 -6.38 6.00
CA GLU A 34 -14.11 -7.82 5.77
C GLU A 34 -12.80 -8.58 6.01
N GLU A 35 -11.67 -7.97 5.65
CA GLU A 35 -10.33 -8.54 5.81
C GLU A 35 -9.63 -8.08 7.11
N ASN A 36 -10.27 -7.15 7.86
CA ASN A 36 -9.66 -6.43 8.97
C ASN A 36 -8.24 -5.92 8.61
N ALA A 37 -8.15 -5.24 7.47
CA ALA A 37 -6.89 -4.83 6.87
C ALA A 37 -7.01 -3.43 6.24
N PHE A 38 -5.86 -2.79 6.04
CA PHE A 38 -5.74 -1.64 5.16
C PHE A 38 -5.32 -2.10 3.78
N VAL A 39 -5.86 -1.48 2.74
CA VAL A 39 -5.51 -1.78 1.35
C VAL A 39 -5.07 -0.51 0.63
N THR A 40 -4.08 -0.65 -0.24
CA THR A 40 -3.79 0.39 -1.21
C THR A 40 -4.90 0.47 -2.26
N SER A 41 -5.06 1.64 -2.87
CA SER A 41 -5.97 1.88 -3.97
C SER A 41 -5.32 2.87 -4.93
N GLY A 42 -4.91 2.38 -6.09
CA GLY A 42 -4.26 3.14 -7.15
C GLY A 42 -3.09 2.41 -7.79
N ILE A 43 -2.50 1.39 -7.14
CA ILE A 43 -1.38 0.64 -7.72
C ILE A 43 -1.79 0.00 -9.05
N ARG A 44 -2.97 -0.64 -9.08
CA ARG A 44 -3.48 -1.27 -10.29
C ARG A 44 -3.70 -0.27 -11.41
N ALA A 45 -4.23 0.90 -11.09
CA ALA A 45 -4.52 1.93 -12.08
C ALA A 45 -3.25 2.57 -12.68
N TYR A 46 -2.18 2.72 -11.89
CA TYR A 46 -0.95 3.38 -12.35
C TYR A 46 0.12 2.44 -12.92
N PHE A 47 0.11 1.17 -12.48
CA PHE A 47 1.20 0.22 -12.75
C PHE A 47 0.71 -1.14 -13.27
N ASP A 48 -0.60 -1.39 -13.38
CA ASP A 48 -1.20 -2.69 -13.72
C ASP A 48 -0.86 -3.83 -12.75
N GLU A 49 -0.52 -3.47 -11.51
CA GLU A 49 -0.14 -4.42 -10.45
C GLU A 49 -1.20 -4.57 -9.36
N LYS A 50 -1.19 -5.68 -8.62
CA LYS A 50 -2.16 -5.93 -7.53
C LYS A 50 -2.00 -4.92 -6.39
N GLU A 51 -3.11 -4.61 -5.72
CA GLU A 51 -3.06 -3.74 -4.54
C GLU A 51 -2.45 -4.49 -3.34
N ILE A 52 -1.82 -3.77 -2.43
CA ILE A 52 -1.19 -4.31 -1.23
C ILE A 52 -2.21 -4.32 -0.09
N LEU A 53 -2.40 -5.49 0.52
CA LEU A 53 -3.20 -5.68 1.72
C LEU A 53 -2.28 -5.78 2.95
N ILE A 54 -2.54 -4.91 3.93
CA ILE A 54 -1.75 -4.75 5.15
C ILE A 54 -2.68 -5.04 6.34
N PRO A 55 -2.54 -6.19 7.01
CA PRO A 55 -3.34 -6.50 8.18
C PRO A 55 -3.26 -5.40 9.26
N VAL A 56 -4.38 -5.09 9.91
CA VAL A 56 -4.44 -4.01 10.94
C VAL A 56 -3.42 -4.21 12.05
N HIS A 57 -3.17 -5.46 12.45
CA HIS A 57 -2.22 -5.76 13.51
C HIS A 57 -0.78 -5.34 13.15
N LEU A 58 -0.37 -5.36 11.87
CA LEU A 58 0.95 -4.89 11.46
C LEU A 58 1.05 -3.37 11.52
N VAL A 59 -0.01 -2.66 11.14
CA VAL A 59 -0.08 -1.20 11.24
C VAL A 59 -0.09 -0.76 12.70
N ALA A 60 -0.83 -1.46 13.56
CA ALA A 60 -0.87 -1.17 14.99
C ALA A 60 0.48 -1.39 15.70
N LEU A 61 1.31 -2.30 15.18
CA LEU A 61 2.66 -2.53 15.71
C LEU A 61 3.60 -1.36 15.38
N ASP A 62 3.58 -0.88 14.13
CA ASP A 62 4.44 0.22 13.69
C ASP A 62 3.89 0.89 12.42
N VAL A 63 3.12 1.97 12.61
CA VAL A 63 2.48 2.72 11.52
C VAL A 63 3.53 3.34 10.58
N GLU A 64 4.62 3.86 11.14
CA GLU A 64 5.65 4.57 10.38
C GLU A 64 6.45 3.60 9.50
N LEU A 65 6.82 2.45 10.06
CA LEU A 65 7.49 1.39 9.31
C LEU A 65 6.61 0.85 8.19
N MET A 66 5.31 0.60 8.45
CA MET A 66 4.40 0.13 7.41
C MET A 66 4.24 1.16 6.28
N GLY A 67 4.09 2.44 6.63
CA GLY A 67 4.07 3.52 5.64
C GLY A 67 5.34 3.59 4.80
N THR A 68 6.50 3.38 5.44
CA THR A 68 7.81 3.36 4.78
C THR A 68 7.93 2.18 3.80
N ILE A 69 7.53 0.97 4.22
CA ILE A 69 7.56 -0.22 3.36
C ILE A 69 6.70 -0.01 2.12
N VAL A 70 5.46 0.46 2.30
CA VAL A 70 4.55 0.71 1.16
C VAL A 70 5.13 1.79 0.24
N SER A 71 5.65 2.88 0.79
CA SER A 71 6.25 3.95 0.00
C SER A 71 7.44 3.44 -0.83
N ALA A 72 8.31 2.62 -0.25
CA ALA A 72 9.44 2.02 -0.96
C ALA A 72 8.99 1.07 -2.09
N ILE A 73 7.89 0.33 -1.91
CA ILE A 73 7.31 -0.49 -2.98
C ILE A 73 6.77 0.39 -4.11
N LEU A 74 6.07 1.48 -3.79
CA LEU A 74 5.58 2.44 -4.79
C LEU A 74 6.71 3.10 -5.57
N GLU A 75 7.82 3.44 -4.92
CA GLU A 75 9.01 3.97 -5.59
C GLU A 75 9.55 2.95 -6.61
N LYS A 76 9.74 1.70 -6.22
CA LYS A 76 10.23 0.65 -7.13
C LYS A 76 9.27 0.34 -8.29
N LEU A 77 7.96 0.41 -8.06
CA LEU A 77 6.95 0.28 -9.11
C LEU A 77 7.11 1.39 -10.17
N SER A 78 7.32 2.63 -9.74
CA SER A 78 7.56 3.74 -10.66
C SER A 78 8.88 3.60 -11.39
N GLU A 79 9.95 3.20 -10.71
CA GLU A 79 11.26 2.98 -11.35
C GLU A 79 11.18 1.90 -12.44
N ALA A 80 10.50 0.79 -12.17
CA ALA A 80 10.28 -0.27 -13.16
C ALA A 80 9.47 0.24 -14.36
N ARG A 81 8.39 0.99 -14.11
CA ARG A 81 7.57 1.59 -15.18
C ARG A 81 8.37 2.55 -16.06
N ASP A 82 9.15 3.44 -15.44
CA ASP A 82 9.94 4.44 -16.14
C ASP A 82 11.10 3.81 -16.94
N ALA A 83 11.59 2.63 -16.51
CA ALA A 83 12.58 1.84 -17.21
C ALA A 83 11.99 0.86 -18.26
N GLU A 84 10.67 0.86 -18.47
CA GLU A 84 9.95 -0.14 -19.28
C GLU A 84 10.29 -1.59 -18.88
N ALA A 85 10.56 -1.81 -17.58
CA ALA A 85 10.92 -3.09 -17.01
C ALA A 85 9.70 -3.78 -16.36
N VAL A 86 9.76 -5.10 -16.26
CA VAL A 86 8.78 -5.89 -15.51
C VAL A 86 9.05 -5.72 -14.01
N PHE A 87 8.02 -5.34 -13.25
CA PHE A 87 8.06 -5.35 -11.80
C PHE A 87 7.62 -6.72 -11.27
N GLU A 88 8.31 -7.24 -10.27
CA GLU A 88 7.88 -8.43 -9.53
C GLU A 88 7.94 -8.15 -8.04
N TYR A 89 6.88 -8.50 -7.32
CA TYR A 89 6.88 -8.44 -5.86
C TYR A 89 7.91 -9.41 -5.31
N VAL A 90 8.89 -8.88 -4.57
CA VAL A 90 9.88 -9.71 -3.90
C VAL A 90 9.16 -10.53 -2.81
N PRO A 91 9.18 -11.87 -2.87
CA PRO A 91 8.33 -12.70 -2.01
C PRO A 91 8.73 -12.63 -0.54
N ARG A 92 9.99 -12.28 -0.26
CA ARG A 92 10.54 -12.19 1.09
C ARG A 92 11.65 -11.13 1.14
N PHE A 93 11.59 -10.25 2.13
CA PHE A 93 12.59 -9.20 2.33
C PHE A 93 12.76 -8.89 3.82
N GLN A 94 13.92 -8.35 4.19
CA GLN A 94 14.22 -7.97 5.56
C GLN A 94 14.16 -6.44 5.69
N VAL A 95 13.49 -5.96 6.74
CA VAL A 95 13.49 -4.55 7.13
C VAL A 95 13.84 -4.49 8.60
N LEU A 96 14.94 -3.80 8.92
CA LEU A 96 15.59 -3.85 10.22
C LEU A 96 15.91 -5.32 10.59
N ASP A 97 15.40 -5.79 11.72
CA ASP A 97 15.59 -7.11 12.30
C ASP A 97 14.36 -8.03 12.11
N ARG A 98 13.41 -7.63 11.25
CA ARG A 98 12.23 -8.43 10.92
C ARG A 98 12.19 -8.79 9.44
N VAL A 99 11.74 -10.02 9.18
CA VAL A 99 11.55 -10.51 7.83
C VAL A 99 10.07 -10.45 7.48
N TYR A 100 9.77 -9.91 6.32
CA TYR A 100 8.43 -9.76 5.78
C TYR A 100 8.27 -10.62 4.52
N THR A 101 7.03 -10.97 4.22
CA THR A 101 6.64 -11.68 3.00
C THR A 101 5.53 -10.94 2.28
N LEU A 102 5.53 -11.04 0.96
CA LEU A 102 4.48 -10.57 0.06
C LEU A 102 3.97 -11.80 -0.69
N THR A 103 2.70 -12.12 -0.48
CA THR A 103 2.08 -13.35 -0.99
C THR A 103 0.77 -13.04 -1.67
N GLU A 104 0.42 -13.79 -2.71
CA GLU A 104 -0.89 -13.64 -3.33
C GLU A 104 -2.02 -13.97 -2.35
N TRP A 105 -3.03 -13.10 -2.32
CA TRP A 105 -4.23 -13.24 -1.50
C TRP A 105 -5.44 -12.74 -2.28
N GLY A 106 -6.01 -13.64 -3.10
CA GLY A 106 -7.07 -13.28 -4.04
C GLY A 106 -6.64 -12.15 -4.98
N GLU A 107 -7.36 -11.02 -4.91
CA GLU A 107 -7.11 -9.81 -5.70
C GLU A 107 -5.95 -8.94 -5.18
N TYR A 108 -5.33 -9.33 -4.06
CA TYR A 108 -4.33 -8.55 -3.36
C TYR A 108 -2.98 -9.27 -3.27
N ILE A 109 -1.94 -8.50 -2.98
CA ILE A 109 -0.69 -9.00 -2.40
C ILE A 109 -0.71 -8.69 -0.91
N LYS A 110 -0.67 -9.73 -0.08
CA LYS A 110 -0.72 -9.60 1.37
C LYS A 110 0.66 -9.49 1.99
N LEU A 111 0.86 -8.44 2.79
CA LEU A 111 2.03 -8.27 3.64
C LEU A 111 1.85 -9.07 4.93
N SER A 112 2.85 -9.89 5.27
CA SER A 112 2.91 -10.64 6.52
C SER A 112 4.33 -10.61 7.09
N VAL A 113 4.47 -10.78 8.41
CA VAL A 113 5.78 -11.11 9.01
C VAL A 113 6.06 -12.58 8.71
N ALA A 114 7.28 -12.89 8.26
CA ALA A 114 7.71 -14.27 8.16
C ALA A 114 7.86 -14.81 9.58
N GLU A 115 7.04 -15.79 9.96
CA GLU A 115 7.33 -16.57 11.16
C GLU A 115 8.68 -17.27 10.96
N GLY A 116 9.51 -17.21 12.01
CA GLY A 116 10.84 -17.82 12.03
C GLY A 116 10.79 -19.34 12.04
#